data_AF-A0A348MZP4-F1
#
_entry.id   AF-A0A348MZP4-F1
#
_cell.length_a   1.000
_cell.length_b   1.000
_cell.length_c   1.000
_cell.angle_alpha   90.00
_cell.angle_beta   90.00
_cell.angle_gamma   90.00
#
_symmetry.space_group_name_H-M   'P 1'
#
loop_
_entity.id
_entity.type
_entity.pdbx_description
1 polymer ?
#
loop_
_entity_poly.entity_id
_entity_poly.type
_entity_poly.pdbx_seq_one_letter_code
_entity_poly.pdbx_strand_id
1 'polypeptide(L)'
;MPLYVGIMSGTSLDGIDVALINIQHNTPIVLICAHTVPFEPALRESLTALMQPDSVHSVAKIGTVQQALTCAFAQAVNTLLQEHNITPDSIKAIGCHGQTIWHAPDALIPFSIQLNNAALLAALTQIDVIDDFRANDLAHDGQGAPLVPPFHQALFMPYPTNVARRVVINIGGIANVTILPTSPTGITRGFDTGPGNTLLDSWSELNTGHAIDIDGRWGSDGTCNTILLNKLLADPYFALSAPKSTGREYFNLQWLKQQLANYQTLIPALSPQDVQATLVELTSVSIAQAIARHLASPEHGERSDHEQQLGQANQHKCEWIICGGGVHNAALLQQLQSLCSDQ
;
A
#
# COMPACT_ATOMS: atom_id res chain seq x y z
N MET A 1 -1.33 -25.68 -17.07
CA MET A 1 -1.25 -24.99 -15.75
C MET A 1 -1.60 -23.54 -15.99
N PRO A 2 -2.73 -23.02 -15.50
CA PRO A 2 -3.16 -21.65 -15.79
C PRO A 2 -2.18 -20.63 -15.20
N LEU A 3 -1.49 -19.90 -16.06
CA LEU A 3 -0.62 -18.80 -15.71
C LEU A 3 -1.39 -17.49 -15.81
N TYR A 4 -1.10 -16.55 -14.92
CA TYR A 4 -1.67 -15.21 -14.92
C TYR A 4 -0.54 -14.21 -14.74
N VAL A 5 -0.67 -13.06 -15.39
CA VAL A 5 0.22 -11.93 -15.20
C VAL A 5 -0.50 -10.87 -14.37
N GLY A 6 0.09 -10.44 -13.27
CA GLY A 6 -0.36 -9.27 -12.51
C GLY A 6 0.48 -8.06 -12.89
N ILE A 7 -0.17 -6.91 -13.09
CA ILE A 7 0.49 -5.61 -13.28
C ILE A 7 0.05 -4.68 -12.16
N MET A 8 1.02 -4.11 -11.46
CA MET A 8 0.80 -3.10 -10.43
C MET A 8 1.72 -1.90 -10.66
N SER A 9 1.19 -0.70 -10.45
CA SER A 9 2.04 0.47 -10.25
C SER A 9 1.50 1.27 -9.08
N GLY A 10 2.34 1.40 -8.05
CA GLY A 10 2.01 2.07 -6.80
C GLY A 10 1.93 3.59 -6.97
N THR A 11 1.47 4.25 -5.91
CA THR A 11 1.44 5.72 -5.87
C THR A 11 2.84 6.34 -5.74
N SER A 12 3.88 5.54 -5.50
CA SER A 12 5.31 5.92 -5.47
C SER A 12 5.86 6.28 -6.85
N LEU A 13 5.25 5.78 -7.93
CA LEU A 13 5.71 5.99 -9.31
C LEU A 13 7.20 5.64 -9.53
N ASP A 14 7.71 4.67 -8.79
CA ASP A 14 9.05 4.12 -8.88
C ASP A 14 9.18 3.16 -10.07
N GLY A 15 8.12 2.41 -10.37
CA GLY A 15 8.09 1.56 -11.55
C GLY A 15 6.77 0.83 -11.79
N ILE A 16 6.86 -0.13 -12.69
CA ILE A 16 5.81 -1.06 -13.10
C ILE A 16 6.24 -2.44 -12.60
N ASP A 17 5.53 -2.95 -11.61
CA ASP A 17 5.70 -4.32 -11.14
C ASP A 17 4.89 -5.26 -12.02
N VAL A 18 5.55 -6.28 -12.56
CA VAL A 18 4.91 -7.37 -13.29
C VAL A 18 5.27 -8.68 -12.61
N ALA A 19 4.25 -9.47 -12.28
CA ALA A 19 4.42 -10.78 -11.65
C ALA A 19 3.69 -11.85 -12.47
N LEU A 20 4.41 -12.92 -12.82
CA LEU A 20 3.82 -14.11 -13.40
C LEU A 20 3.59 -15.13 -12.29
N ILE A 21 2.32 -15.52 -12.15
CA ILE A 21 1.88 -16.44 -11.09
C ILE A 21 1.14 -17.63 -11.68
N ASN A 22 1.24 -18.75 -10.97
CA ASN A 22 0.40 -19.91 -11.19
C ASN A 22 -0.70 -19.97 -10.14
N ILE A 23 -1.96 -19.98 -10.59
CA ILE A 23 -3.12 -20.11 -9.71
C ILE A 23 -3.92 -21.33 -10.14
N GLN A 24 -3.96 -22.37 -9.31
CA GLN A 24 -4.83 -23.54 -9.52
C GLN A 24 -5.77 -23.69 -8.34
N HIS A 25 -6.93 -24.28 -8.61
CA HIS A 25 -7.92 -24.53 -7.56
C HIS A 25 -7.35 -25.50 -6.52
N ASN A 26 -7.49 -25.16 -5.24
CA ASN A 26 -7.00 -25.94 -4.09
C ASN A 26 -5.48 -26.20 -4.07
N THR A 27 -4.68 -25.36 -4.72
CA THR A 27 -3.22 -25.37 -4.58
C THR A 27 -2.72 -24.03 -4.06
N PRO A 28 -1.53 -23.96 -3.44
CA PRO A 28 -0.87 -22.70 -3.17
C PRO A 28 -0.70 -21.86 -4.44
N ILE A 29 -0.80 -20.54 -4.32
CA ILE A 29 -0.42 -19.62 -5.38
C ILE A 29 1.11 -19.64 -5.46
N VAL A 30 1.65 -19.83 -6.67
CA VAL A 30 3.10 -19.90 -6.88
C VAL A 30 3.56 -18.73 -7.74
N LEU A 31 4.51 -17.95 -7.22
CA LEU A 31 5.24 -16.98 -8.02
C LEU A 31 6.24 -17.71 -8.93
N ILE A 32 6.12 -17.52 -10.24
CA ILE A 32 7.05 -18.08 -11.23
C ILE A 32 8.23 -17.13 -11.41
N CYS A 33 7.92 -15.86 -11.67
CA CYS A 33 8.89 -14.78 -11.75
C CYS A 33 8.19 -13.43 -11.57
N ALA A 34 8.97 -12.42 -11.22
CA ALA A 34 8.52 -11.04 -11.20
C ALA A 34 9.69 -10.12 -11.51
N HIS A 35 9.38 -8.95 -12.05
CA HIS A 35 10.34 -7.86 -12.18
C HIS A 35 9.65 -6.52 -12.04
N THR A 36 10.46 -5.50 -11.79
CA THR A 36 10.04 -4.10 -11.74
C THR A 36 10.75 -3.35 -12.86
N VAL A 37 9.99 -2.69 -13.73
CA VAL A 37 10.52 -1.82 -14.79
C VAL A 37 10.40 -0.37 -14.34
N PRO A 38 11.48 0.41 -14.25
CA PRO A 38 11.37 1.82 -13.89
C PRO A 38 10.59 2.60 -14.96
N PHE A 39 9.83 3.60 -14.53
CA PHE A 39 9.19 4.50 -15.49
C PHE A 39 10.22 5.35 -16.24
N GLU A 40 9.99 5.52 -17.54
CA GLU A 40 10.65 6.58 -18.31
C GLU A 40 10.38 7.95 -17.65
N PRO A 41 11.40 8.80 -17.46
CA PRO A 41 11.27 10.04 -16.69
C PRO A 41 10.10 10.93 -17.14
N ALA A 42 9.90 11.09 -18.45
CA ALA A 42 8.82 11.91 -19.00
C ALA A 42 7.41 11.36 -18.67
N LEU A 43 7.26 10.03 -18.64
CA LEU A 43 6.00 9.40 -18.24
C LEU A 43 5.77 9.57 -16.74
N ARG A 44 6.80 9.36 -15.92
CA ARG A 44 6.73 9.59 -14.47
C ARG A 44 6.35 11.04 -14.15
N GLU A 45 6.96 12.02 -14.79
CA GLU A 45 6.62 13.44 -14.62
C GLU A 45 5.17 13.72 -15.00
N SER A 46 4.71 13.15 -16.12
CA SER A 46 3.33 13.32 -16.58
C SER A 46 2.31 12.72 -15.62
N LEU A 47 2.56 11.52 -15.09
CA LEU A 47 1.72 10.87 -14.07
C LEU A 47 1.73 11.66 -12.76
N THR A 48 2.91 12.10 -12.32
CA THR A 48 3.07 12.94 -11.11
C THR A 48 2.25 14.21 -11.21
N ALA A 49 2.23 14.85 -12.39
CA ALA A 49 1.41 16.03 -12.63
C ALA A 49 -0.08 15.72 -12.55
N LEU A 50 -0.54 14.58 -13.09
CA LEU A 50 -1.96 14.17 -13.06
C LEU A 50 -2.47 13.86 -11.64
N MET A 51 -1.57 13.51 -10.72
CA MET A 51 -1.90 13.14 -9.34
C MET A 51 -1.92 14.35 -8.38
N GLN A 52 -1.71 15.57 -8.87
CA GLN A 52 -1.73 16.77 -8.03
C GLN A 52 -3.17 17.21 -7.72
N PRO A 53 -3.59 17.29 -6.45
CA PRO A 53 -4.97 17.59 -6.06
C PRO A 53 -5.58 18.84 -6.70
N ASP A 54 -4.79 19.91 -6.82
CA ASP A 54 -5.26 21.23 -7.27
C ASP A 54 -5.05 21.48 -8.77
N SER A 55 -4.69 20.45 -9.55
CA SER A 55 -4.34 20.63 -10.96
C SER A 55 -5.50 20.41 -11.92
N VAL A 56 -5.62 21.32 -12.89
CA VAL A 56 -6.57 21.20 -14.01
C VAL A 56 -5.87 20.57 -15.22
N HIS A 57 -6.46 19.53 -15.79
CA HIS A 57 -5.92 18.82 -16.94
C HIS A 57 -6.96 18.69 -18.05
N SER A 58 -6.50 18.78 -19.30
CA SER A 58 -7.36 18.49 -20.44
C SER A 58 -7.58 16.97 -20.58
N VAL A 59 -8.76 16.57 -21.05
CA VAL A 59 -9.06 15.16 -21.36
C VAL A 59 -8.06 14.60 -22.38
N ALA A 60 -7.62 15.43 -23.33
CA ALA A 60 -6.58 15.06 -24.29
C ALA A 60 -5.25 14.69 -23.60
N LYS A 61 -4.81 15.46 -22.59
CA LYS A 61 -3.60 15.15 -21.82
C LYS A 61 -3.75 13.83 -21.07
N ILE A 62 -4.88 13.62 -20.38
CA ILE A 62 -5.15 12.38 -19.65
C ILE A 62 -5.10 11.18 -20.60
N GLY A 63 -5.77 11.29 -21.76
CA GLY A 63 -5.74 10.26 -22.79
C GLY A 63 -4.33 9.97 -23.30
N THR A 64 -3.52 10.98 -23.60
CA THR A 64 -2.12 10.79 -24.03
C THR A 64 -1.30 10.04 -22.99
N VAL A 65 -1.41 10.42 -21.70
CA VAL A 65 -0.67 9.77 -20.62
C VAL A 65 -1.15 8.33 -20.41
N GLN A 66 -2.45 8.07 -20.48
CA GLN A 66 -3.02 6.72 -20.38
C GLN A 66 -2.48 5.80 -21.49
N GLN A 67 -2.38 6.29 -22.73
CA GLN A 67 -1.84 5.52 -23.85
C GLN A 67 -0.35 5.19 -23.63
N ALA A 68 0.45 6.20 -23.26
CA ALA A 68 1.87 6.01 -22.97
C ALA A 68 2.10 5.02 -21.81
N LEU A 69 1.32 5.14 -20.74
CA LEU A 69 1.33 4.20 -19.61
C LEU A 69 0.98 2.78 -20.05
N THR A 70 -0.05 2.63 -20.87
CA THR A 70 -0.48 1.31 -21.36
C THR A 70 0.59 0.65 -22.24
N CYS A 71 1.26 1.43 -23.10
CA CYS A 71 2.40 0.93 -23.88
C CYS A 71 3.54 0.46 -22.96
N ALA A 72 3.84 1.21 -21.90
CA ALA A 72 4.86 0.82 -20.92
C ALA A 72 4.48 -0.47 -20.17
N PHE A 73 3.21 -0.64 -19.79
CA PHE A 73 2.70 -1.88 -19.22
C PHE A 73 2.87 -3.06 -20.19
N ALA A 74 2.46 -2.90 -21.45
CA ALA A 74 2.60 -3.95 -22.45
C ALA A 74 4.06 -4.34 -22.69
N GLN A 75 4.96 -3.35 -22.74
CA GLN A 75 6.40 -3.58 -22.84
C GLN A 75 6.92 -4.38 -21.64
N ALA A 76 6.55 -3.99 -20.42
CA ALA A 76 6.98 -4.69 -19.22
C ALA A 76 6.51 -6.17 -19.20
N VAL A 77 5.27 -6.44 -19.62
CA VAL A 77 4.75 -7.81 -19.78
C VAL A 77 5.53 -8.58 -20.84
N ASN A 78 5.69 -8.01 -22.04
CA ASN A 78 6.35 -8.68 -23.15
C ASN A 78 7.82 -8.98 -22.85
N THR A 79 8.51 -8.08 -22.15
CA THR A 79 9.87 -8.33 -21.64
C THR A 79 9.89 -9.53 -20.68
N LEU A 80 8.93 -9.61 -19.75
CA LEU A 80 8.86 -10.71 -18.78
C LEU A 80 8.71 -12.05 -19.50
N LEU A 81 7.77 -12.10 -20.44
CA LEU A 81 7.48 -13.31 -21.20
C LEU A 81 8.68 -13.72 -22.06
N GLN A 82 9.34 -12.76 -22.71
CA GLN A 82 10.51 -13.01 -23.54
C GLN A 82 11.69 -13.55 -22.73
N GLU A 83 12.02 -12.93 -21.60
CA GLU A 83 13.15 -13.35 -20.75
C GLU A 83 12.97 -14.76 -20.19
N HIS A 84 11.72 -15.16 -19.94
CA HIS A 84 11.38 -16.48 -19.42
C HIS A 84 10.98 -17.50 -20.49
N ASN A 85 11.06 -17.14 -21.79
CA ASN A 85 10.67 -17.99 -22.92
C ASN A 85 9.22 -18.51 -22.84
N ILE A 86 8.30 -17.64 -22.45
CA ILE A 86 6.88 -17.94 -22.26
C ILE A 86 6.08 -17.31 -23.38
N THR A 87 5.17 -18.08 -23.99
CA THR A 87 4.31 -17.57 -25.07
C THR A 87 3.03 -16.94 -24.50
N PRO A 88 2.48 -15.88 -25.13
CA PRO A 88 1.20 -15.28 -24.74
C PRO A 88 0.06 -16.30 -24.59
N ASP A 89 -0.04 -17.28 -25.49
CA ASP A 89 -1.06 -18.34 -25.46
C ASP A 89 -1.07 -19.20 -24.19
N SER A 90 0.04 -19.20 -23.43
CA SER A 90 0.13 -19.92 -22.16
C SER A 90 -0.41 -19.11 -20.96
N ILE A 91 -0.66 -17.82 -21.17
CA ILE A 91 -1.19 -16.90 -20.16
C ILE A 91 -2.70 -16.83 -20.31
N LYS A 92 -3.40 -17.13 -19.22
CA LYS A 92 -4.85 -17.12 -19.20
C LYS A 92 -5.45 -15.72 -19.17
N ALA A 93 -4.84 -14.81 -18.41
CA ALA A 93 -5.23 -13.40 -18.37
C ALA A 93 -4.14 -12.53 -17.73
N ILE A 94 -4.19 -11.24 -18.02
CA ILE A 94 -3.53 -10.18 -17.29
C ILE A 94 -4.53 -9.55 -16.31
N GLY A 95 -4.19 -9.48 -15.03
CA GLY A 95 -4.85 -8.61 -14.06
C GLY A 95 -4.10 -7.28 -13.98
N CYS A 96 -4.69 -6.18 -14.46
CA CYS A 96 -4.05 -4.87 -14.49
C CYS A 96 -4.74 -3.90 -13.52
N HIS A 97 -4.04 -3.51 -12.46
CA HIS A 97 -4.55 -2.47 -11.56
C HIS A 97 -4.62 -1.10 -12.27
N GLY A 98 -3.67 -0.83 -13.18
CA GLY A 98 -3.45 0.49 -13.74
C GLY A 98 -2.69 1.43 -12.80
N GLN A 99 -2.71 2.72 -13.08
CA GLN A 99 -2.16 3.76 -12.20
C GLN A 99 -3.27 4.61 -11.59
N THR A 100 -3.42 4.60 -10.27
CA THR A 100 -4.37 5.49 -9.60
C THR A 100 -3.94 6.95 -9.78
N ILE A 101 -4.82 7.77 -10.36
CA ILE A 101 -4.67 9.23 -10.40
C ILE A 101 -5.60 9.94 -9.41
N TRP A 102 -6.70 9.31 -9.01
CA TRP A 102 -7.61 9.83 -7.99
C TRP A 102 -8.33 8.69 -7.27
N HIS A 103 -8.55 8.85 -5.96
CA HIS A 103 -9.36 7.95 -5.15
C HIS A 103 -10.27 8.78 -4.24
N ALA A 104 -11.59 8.56 -4.30
CA ALA A 104 -12.57 9.34 -3.55
C ALA A 104 -13.76 8.45 -3.13
N PRO A 105 -13.53 7.50 -2.19
CA PRO A 105 -14.59 6.63 -1.68
C PRO A 105 -15.64 7.41 -0.86
N ASP A 106 -15.26 8.54 -0.26
CA ASP A 106 -16.15 9.37 0.59
C ASP A 106 -16.83 10.51 -0.19
N ALA A 107 -16.67 10.57 -1.52
CA ALA A 107 -17.40 11.54 -2.33
C ALA A 107 -18.92 11.28 -2.29
N LEU A 108 -19.73 12.31 -2.58
CA LEU A 108 -21.20 12.19 -2.64
C LEU A 108 -21.64 11.02 -3.54
N ILE A 109 -20.93 10.81 -4.65
CA ILE A 109 -20.99 9.60 -5.46
C ILE A 109 -19.56 9.04 -5.46
N PRO A 110 -19.29 7.93 -4.77
CA PRO A 110 -17.96 7.36 -4.65
C PRO A 110 -17.34 7.01 -6.01
N PHE A 111 -16.05 7.30 -6.19
CA PHE A 111 -15.33 6.95 -7.42
C PHE A 111 -13.83 6.75 -7.19
N SER A 112 -13.20 6.09 -8.15
CA SER A 112 -11.75 5.89 -8.22
C SER A 112 -11.34 5.87 -9.68
N ILE A 113 -10.20 6.47 -10.01
CA ILE A 113 -9.72 6.56 -11.40
C ILE A 113 -8.34 5.94 -11.50
N GLN A 114 -8.28 4.77 -12.16
CA GLN A 114 -7.05 4.08 -12.52
C GLN A 114 -6.83 4.25 -14.03
N LEU A 115 -5.69 4.82 -14.42
CA LEU A 115 -5.33 4.91 -15.83
C LEU A 115 -4.84 3.56 -16.33
N ASN A 116 -5.56 3.03 -17.31
CA ASN A 116 -5.19 1.89 -18.14
C ASN A 116 -6.06 1.95 -19.41
N ASN A 117 -5.55 1.49 -20.55
CA ASN A 117 -6.39 1.19 -21.71
C ASN A 117 -6.36 -0.33 -21.94
N ALA A 118 -7.28 -1.06 -21.31
CA ALA A 118 -7.32 -2.52 -21.39
C ALA A 118 -7.39 -3.06 -22.82
N ALA A 119 -8.13 -2.39 -23.71
CA ALA A 119 -8.22 -2.80 -25.11
C ALA A 119 -6.88 -2.67 -25.84
N LEU A 120 -6.14 -1.58 -25.60
CA LEU A 120 -4.78 -1.44 -26.14
C LEU A 120 -3.82 -2.45 -25.50
N LEU A 121 -3.88 -2.64 -24.17
CA LEU A 121 -3.02 -3.59 -23.48
C LEU A 121 -3.20 -5.00 -24.04
N ALA A 122 -4.45 -5.45 -24.19
CA ALA A 122 -4.79 -6.75 -24.77
C ALA A 122 -4.29 -6.87 -26.21
N ALA A 123 -4.43 -5.82 -27.03
CA ALA A 123 -3.93 -5.82 -28.40
C ALA A 123 -2.40 -5.88 -28.50
N LEU A 124 -1.67 -5.24 -27.56
CA LEU A 124 -0.21 -5.22 -27.56
C LEU A 124 0.43 -6.48 -26.97
N THR A 125 -0.28 -7.18 -26.08
CA THR A 125 0.22 -8.41 -25.44
C THR A 125 -0.35 -9.68 -26.05
N GLN A 126 -1.47 -9.58 -26.78
CA GLN A 126 -2.25 -10.71 -27.29
C GLN A 126 -2.79 -11.61 -26.15
N ILE A 127 -3.13 -11.01 -25.01
CA ILE A 127 -3.63 -11.70 -23.82
C ILE A 127 -4.88 -10.96 -23.31
N ASP A 128 -5.89 -11.70 -22.85
CA ASP A 128 -7.07 -11.12 -22.22
C ASP A 128 -6.69 -10.27 -21.00
N VAL A 129 -7.33 -9.11 -20.84
CA VAL A 129 -7.06 -8.16 -19.74
C VAL A 129 -8.30 -8.02 -18.86
N ILE A 130 -8.09 -8.15 -17.56
CA ILE A 130 -9.06 -7.84 -16.50
C ILE A 130 -8.54 -6.60 -15.76
N ASP A 131 -9.33 -5.54 -15.70
CA ASP A 131 -8.97 -4.29 -15.02
C ASP A 131 -10.15 -3.69 -14.22
N ASP A 132 -9.97 -2.45 -13.75
CA ASP A 132 -10.97 -1.66 -13.01
C ASP A 132 -11.52 -2.31 -11.73
N PHE A 133 -10.65 -3.03 -11.01
CA PHE A 133 -11.01 -3.78 -9.81
C PHE A 133 -11.64 -2.92 -8.70
N ARG A 134 -11.24 -1.65 -8.58
CA ARG A 134 -11.72 -0.75 -7.51
C ARG A 134 -13.13 -0.25 -7.75
N ALA A 135 -13.48 0.05 -9.00
CA ALA A 135 -14.82 0.51 -9.34
C ALA A 135 -15.88 -0.53 -9.00
N ASN A 136 -15.58 -1.83 -9.20
CA ASN A 136 -16.51 -2.89 -8.83
C ASN A 136 -16.78 -2.95 -7.32
N ASP A 137 -15.77 -2.76 -6.47
CA ASP A 137 -15.96 -2.72 -5.00
C ASP A 137 -16.79 -1.48 -4.57
N LEU A 138 -16.48 -0.31 -5.14
CA LEU A 138 -17.23 0.92 -4.91
C LEU A 138 -18.71 0.82 -5.36
N ALA A 139 -18.98 0.11 -6.46
CA ALA A 139 -20.34 -0.12 -6.94
C ALA A 139 -21.19 -0.99 -6.00
N HIS A 140 -20.55 -1.67 -5.04
CA HIS A 140 -21.20 -2.50 -4.01
C HIS A 140 -20.99 -1.89 -2.61
N ASP A 141 -20.94 -0.56 -2.52
CA ASP A 141 -20.82 0.21 -1.27
C ASP A 141 -19.50 -0.04 -0.49
N GLY A 142 -18.50 -0.60 -1.16
CA GLY A 142 -17.15 -0.78 -0.63
C GLY A 142 -16.33 0.52 -0.64
N GLN A 143 -15.06 0.39 -0.28
CA GLN A 143 -14.10 1.51 -0.24
C GLN A 143 -13.20 1.56 -1.48
N GLY A 144 -13.23 0.54 -2.34
CA GLY A 144 -12.28 0.37 -3.45
C GLY A 144 -10.85 0.05 -2.99
N ALA A 145 -10.60 -0.09 -1.68
CA ALA A 145 -9.29 -0.32 -1.08
C ALA A 145 -9.39 -0.74 0.40
N PRO A 146 -8.39 -1.46 0.95
CA PRO A 146 -7.40 -2.25 0.22
C PRO A 146 -8.03 -3.52 -0.38
N LEU A 147 -7.66 -3.88 -1.62
CA LEU A 147 -8.18 -5.10 -2.30
C LEU A 147 -7.31 -6.35 -2.09
N VAL A 148 -6.17 -6.22 -1.42
CA VAL A 148 -5.25 -7.32 -1.09
C VAL A 148 -5.72 -8.31 -0.01
N PRO A 149 -6.68 -8.00 0.91
CA PRO A 149 -7.02 -8.92 1.99
C PRO A 149 -7.43 -10.34 1.56
N PRO A 150 -8.25 -10.56 0.51
CA PRO A 150 -8.55 -11.91 0.02
C PRO A 150 -7.31 -12.67 -0.48
N PHE A 151 -6.37 -11.96 -1.11
CA PHE A 151 -5.10 -12.55 -1.54
C PHE A 151 -4.21 -12.94 -0.35
N HIS A 152 -4.10 -12.07 0.66
CA HIS A 152 -3.41 -12.39 1.91
C HIS A 152 -4.03 -13.60 2.62
N GLN A 153 -5.36 -13.69 2.66
CA GLN A 153 -6.04 -14.87 3.20
C GLN A 153 -5.68 -16.14 2.42
N ALA A 154 -5.68 -16.10 1.09
CA ALA A 154 -5.33 -17.25 0.26
C ALA A 154 -3.87 -17.71 0.44
N LEU A 155 -2.94 -16.78 0.71
CA LEU A 155 -1.53 -17.11 0.94
C LEU A 155 -1.21 -17.61 2.34
N PHE A 156 -1.86 -17.02 3.35
CA PHE A 156 -1.43 -17.13 4.73
C PHE A 156 -2.40 -17.91 5.62
N MET A 157 -3.41 -18.56 5.04
CA MET A 157 -4.26 -19.52 5.74
C MET A 157 -4.04 -20.95 5.21
N PRO A 158 -4.12 -21.99 6.06
CA PRO A 158 -4.30 -21.92 7.52
C PRO A 158 -3.03 -21.46 8.26
N TYR A 159 -3.17 -21.14 9.55
CA TYR A 159 -2.04 -20.76 10.40
C TYR A 159 -1.11 -21.94 10.71
N PRO A 160 0.20 -21.69 10.94
CA PRO A 160 1.06 -22.61 11.66
C PRO A 160 0.52 -22.88 13.07
N THR A 161 0.78 -24.07 13.61
CA THR A 161 0.25 -24.52 14.91
C THR A 161 0.68 -23.68 16.11
N ASN A 162 1.72 -22.86 15.97
CA ASN A 162 2.24 -21.97 17.01
C ASN A 162 1.88 -20.49 16.84
N VAL A 163 0.98 -20.17 15.90
CA VAL A 163 0.53 -18.80 15.60
C VAL A 163 -0.94 -18.67 16.01
N ALA A 164 -1.22 -17.75 16.94
CA ALA A 164 -2.58 -17.48 17.39
C ALA A 164 -3.30 -16.47 16.49
N ARG A 165 -2.54 -15.54 15.92
CA ARG A 165 -3.06 -14.42 15.12
C ARG A 165 -2.03 -14.02 14.07
N ARG A 166 -2.50 -13.59 12.90
CA ARG A 166 -1.63 -13.10 11.84
C ARG A 166 -2.17 -11.78 11.29
N VAL A 167 -1.28 -10.80 11.23
CA VAL A 167 -1.54 -9.49 10.63
C VAL A 167 -0.53 -9.30 9.50
N VAL A 168 -1.02 -8.96 8.32
CA VAL A 168 -0.18 -8.59 7.17
C VAL A 168 -0.19 -7.07 7.05
N ILE A 169 0.96 -6.44 6.88
CA ILE A 169 1.14 -5.00 6.83
C ILE A 169 1.87 -4.64 5.55
N ASN A 170 1.21 -3.94 4.65
CA ASN A 170 1.86 -3.34 3.50
C ASN A 170 2.22 -1.89 3.80
N ILE A 171 3.50 -1.55 3.68
CA ILE A 171 4.02 -0.19 3.87
C ILE A 171 4.44 0.35 2.50
N GLY A 172 3.46 0.79 1.71
CA GLY A 172 3.68 1.51 0.45
C GLY A 172 3.67 3.03 0.68
N GLY A 173 3.22 3.81 -0.31
CA GLY A 173 2.95 5.24 -0.10
C GLY A 173 1.93 5.48 1.03
N ILE A 174 0.86 4.67 1.05
CA ILE A 174 -0.09 4.51 2.15
C ILE A 174 0.15 3.15 2.80
N ALA A 175 0.09 3.11 4.13
CA ALA A 175 0.18 1.89 4.90
C ALA A 175 -1.21 1.26 5.05
N ASN A 176 -1.30 -0.05 4.82
CA ASN A 176 -2.53 -0.81 4.99
C ASN A 176 -2.29 -2.16 5.64
N VAL A 177 -3.33 -2.67 6.29
CA VAL A 177 -3.25 -3.91 7.05
C VAL A 177 -4.31 -4.90 6.59
N THR A 178 -3.99 -6.17 6.74
CA THR A 178 -4.95 -7.27 6.69
C THR A 178 -4.88 -8.06 7.99
N ILE A 179 -6.00 -8.15 8.68
CA ILE A 179 -6.16 -8.94 9.89
C ILE A 179 -6.86 -10.22 9.49
N LEU A 180 -6.13 -11.34 9.59
CA LEU A 180 -6.65 -12.65 9.21
C LEU A 180 -7.51 -13.22 10.34
N PRO A 181 -8.57 -13.97 10.00
CA PRO A 181 -9.48 -14.52 10.99
C PRO A 181 -8.82 -15.66 11.77
N THR A 182 -9.09 -15.73 13.07
CA THR A 182 -8.60 -16.79 13.97
C THR A 182 -9.51 -18.02 14.01
N SER A 183 -10.65 -17.94 13.32
CA SER A 183 -11.65 -19.00 13.17
C SER A 183 -11.87 -19.30 11.67
N PRO A 184 -12.17 -20.55 11.28
CA PRO A 184 -12.54 -20.90 9.90
C PRO A 184 -13.77 -20.14 9.37
N THR A 185 -14.65 -19.67 10.27
CA THR A 185 -15.85 -18.89 9.92
C THR A 185 -15.66 -17.39 10.08
N GLY A 186 -14.48 -16.95 10.52
CA GLY A 186 -14.18 -15.54 10.73
C GLY A 186 -14.01 -14.78 9.40
N ILE A 187 -14.15 -13.47 9.46
CA ILE A 187 -14.07 -12.59 8.29
C ILE A 187 -12.69 -11.92 8.25
N THR A 188 -11.99 -12.03 7.13
CA THR A 188 -10.77 -11.27 6.86
C THR A 188 -11.10 -9.78 6.75
N ARG A 189 -10.34 -8.96 7.46
CA ARG A 189 -10.55 -7.51 7.53
C ARG A 189 -9.32 -6.78 7.02
N GLY A 190 -9.53 -5.66 6.33
CA GLY A 190 -8.44 -4.79 5.90
C GLY A 190 -8.87 -3.34 5.83
N PHE A 191 -7.90 -2.45 6.03
CA PHE A 191 -8.10 -1.00 6.02
C PHE A 191 -6.75 -0.29 5.92
N ASP A 192 -6.78 0.97 5.52
CA ASP A 192 -5.58 1.81 5.49
C ASP A 192 -5.36 2.46 6.86
N THR A 193 -4.13 2.38 7.39
CA THR A 193 -3.78 2.93 8.70
C THR A 193 -3.41 4.41 8.64
N GLY A 194 -2.98 4.88 7.45
CA GLY A 194 -2.55 6.26 7.21
C GLY A 194 -1.34 6.31 6.28
N PRO A 195 -0.50 7.36 6.35
CA PRO A 195 0.69 7.46 5.50
C PRO A 195 1.67 6.32 5.78
N GLY A 196 2.23 5.74 4.72
CA GLY A 196 3.39 4.86 4.78
C GLY A 196 4.66 5.67 4.48
N ASN A 197 5.16 5.54 3.26
CA ASN A 197 6.34 6.25 2.77
C ASN A 197 6.01 7.62 2.14
N THR A 198 4.75 7.92 1.78
CA THR A 198 4.45 9.11 0.95
C THR A 198 4.95 10.43 1.56
N LEU A 199 4.86 10.59 2.88
CA LEU A 199 5.34 11.80 3.57
C LEU A 199 6.87 11.77 3.76
N LEU A 200 7.43 10.59 4.03
CA LEU A 200 8.88 10.37 4.17
C LEU A 200 9.61 10.71 2.87
N ASP A 201 9.10 10.20 1.76
CA ASP A 201 9.67 10.39 0.42
C ASP A 201 9.56 11.86 0.02
N SER A 202 8.38 12.46 0.16
CA SER A 202 8.15 13.88 -0.19
C SER A 202 9.01 14.83 0.65
N TRP A 203 9.23 14.52 1.93
CA TRP A 203 10.06 15.34 2.82
C TRP A 203 11.56 15.17 2.53
N SER A 204 12.00 13.94 2.26
CA SER A 204 13.37 13.64 1.81
C SER A 204 13.69 14.37 0.51
N GLU A 205 12.81 14.27 -0.49
CA GLU A 205 13.00 14.91 -1.80
C GLU A 205 13.10 16.44 -1.65
N LEU A 206 12.21 17.04 -0.84
CA LEU A 206 12.22 18.49 -0.61
C LEU A 206 13.53 19.00 0.02
N ASN A 207 14.11 18.26 0.96
CA ASN A 207 15.24 18.75 1.77
C ASN A 207 16.60 18.27 1.28
N THR A 208 16.65 17.15 0.57
CA THR A 208 17.91 16.50 0.15
C THR A 208 18.02 16.36 -1.37
N GLY A 209 16.90 16.47 -2.11
CA GLY A 209 16.84 16.14 -3.53
C GLY A 209 16.80 14.64 -3.84
N HIS A 210 16.86 13.77 -2.82
CA HIS A 210 16.74 12.32 -2.98
C HIS A 210 15.29 11.87 -2.79
N ALA A 211 14.76 11.09 -3.74
CA ALA A 211 13.37 10.63 -3.75
C ALA A 211 12.96 9.80 -2.52
N ILE A 212 13.91 9.15 -1.86
CA ILE A 212 13.69 8.31 -0.68
C ILE A 212 14.81 8.53 0.34
N ASP A 213 14.49 8.29 1.62
CA ASP A 213 15.49 8.19 2.69
C ASP A 213 15.99 6.74 2.77
N ILE A 214 17.15 6.47 2.17
CA ILE A 214 17.72 5.12 2.04
C ILE A 214 18.01 4.54 3.43
N ASP A 215 17.43 3.38 3.71
CA ASP A 215 17.47 2.68 5.00
C ASP A 215 16.93 3.49 6.20
N GLY A 216 16.30 4.64 5.98
CA GLY A 216 15.91 5.57 7.05
C GLY A 216 17.08 6.29 7.73
N ARG A 217 18.25 6.34 7.09
CA ARG A 217 19.49 6.87 7.69
C ARG A 217 19.40 8.36 7.98
N TRP A 218 18.84 9.14 7.06
CA TRP A 218 18.75 10.59 7.22
C TRP A 218 17.81 10.97 8.36
N GLY A 219 16.68 10.28 8.49
CA GLY A 219 15.80 10.41 9.65
C GLY A 219 16.44 9.93 10.95
N SER A 220 17.31 8.92 10.92
CA SER A 220 17.99 8.39 12.11
C SER A 220 19.00 9.36 12.74
N ASP A 221 19.47 10.35 11.99
CA ASP A 221 20.31 11.45 12.50
C ASP A 221 19.50 12.50 13.28
N GLY A 222 18.17 12.47 13.18
CA GLY A 222 17.26 13.35 13.89
C GLY A 222 16.71 12.74 15.18
N THR A 223 15.96 13.53 15.93
CA THR A 223 15.19 13.08 17.10
C THR A 223 13.71 13.33 16.88
N CYS A 224 12.87 12.30 17.10
CA CYS A 224 11.42 12.46 17.04
C CYS A 224 10.95 13.57 17.98
N ASN A 225 10.21 14.55 17.45
CA ASN A 225 9.58 15.59 18.23
C ASN A 225 8.18 15.12 18.66
N THR A 226 8.05 14.72 19.93
CA THR A 226 6.80 14.15 20.47
C THR A 226 5.61 15.09 20.41
N ILE A 227 5.83 16.41 20.54
CA ILE A 227 4.74 17.39 20.45
C ILE A 227 4.23 17.45 18.99
N LEU A 228 5.12 17.35 17.98
CA LEU A 228 4.75 17.36 16.57
C LEU A 228 4.06 16.04 16.23
N LEU A 229 4.61 14.92 16.68
CA LEU A 229 3.99 13.60 16.52
C LEU A 229 2.54 13.60 17.02
N ASN A 230 2.31 14.08 18.24
CA ASN A 230 0.98 14.15 18.83
C ASN A 230 0.04 15.07 18.03
N LYS A 231 0.55 16.17 17.49
CA LYS A 231 -0.20 17.05 16.59
C LYS A 231 -0.60 16.34 15.30
N LEU A 232 0.32 15.60 14.68
CA LEU A 232 0.06 14.86 13.45
C LEU A 232 -0.94 13.73 13.68
N LEU A 233 -0.80 12.97 14.77
CA LEU A 233 -1.71 11.89 15.17
C LEU A 233 -3.11 12.38 15.58
N ALA A 234 -3.26 13.67 15.89
CA ALA A 234 -4.56 14.29 16.19
C ALA A 234 -5.41 14.55 14.93
N ASP A 235 -4.89 14.26 13.73
CA ASP A 235 -5.69 14.32 12.51
C ASP A 235 -6.90 13.36 12.58
N PRO A 236 -8.13 13.82 12.22
CA PRO A 236 -9.34 13.02 12.36
C PRO A 236 -9.29 11.65 11.67
N TYR A 237 -8.53 11.51 10.58
CA TYR A 237 -8.40 10.25 9.85
C TYR A 237 -7.93 9.10 10.77
N PHE A 238 -6.99 9.40 11.67
CA PHE A 238 -6.45 8.39 12.58
C PHE A 238 -7.53 7.91 13.56
N ALA A 239 -8.52 8.73 13.92
CA ALA A 239 -9.60 8.34 14.83
C ALA A 239 -10.68 7.45 14.19
N LEU A 240 -10.79 7.41 12.86
CA LEU A 240 -11.81 6.63 12.15
C LEU A 240 -11.69 5.12 12.39
N SER A 241 -12.84 4.45 12.53
CA SER A 241 -12.98 3.00 12.52
C SER A 241 -12.87 2.42 11.10
N ALA A 242 -12.54 1.13 10.99
CA ALA A 242 -12.66 0.41 9.73
C ALA A 242 -14.15 0.12 9.39
N PRO A 243 -14.53 0.00 8.10
CA PRO A 243 -13.69 0.13 6.90
C PRO A 243 -13.30 1.59 6.63
N LYS A 244 -12.06 1.80 6.18
CA LYS A 244 -11.55 3.10 5.76
C LYS A 244 -10.38 2.94 4.80
N SER A 245 -10.30 3.83 3.81
CA SER A 245 -9.14 3.96 2.93
C SER A 245 -8.72 5.43 2.75
N THR A 246 -7.51 5.63 2.24
CA THR A 246 -6.95 6.97 1.96
C THR A 246 -5.89 6.91 0.87
N GLY A 247 -5.34 8.08 0.52
CA GLY A 247 -4.39 8.22 -0.56
C GLY A 247 -3.59 9.52 -0.50
N ARG A 248 -2.87 9.78 -1.59
CA ARG A 248 -2.02 10.99 -1.75
C ARG A 248 -2.86 12.26 -1.89
N GLU A 249 -4.14 12.13 -2.22
CA GLU A 249 -5.11 13.21 -2.20
C GLU A 249 -5.28 13.80 -0.79
N TYR A 250 -5.09 13.00 0.27
CA TYR A 250 -5.19 13.44 1.66
C TYR A 250 -3.80 13.66 2.30
N PHE A 251 -2.99 12.59 2.39
CA PHE A 251 -1.66 12.66 3.01
C PHE A 251 -0.60 13.01 1.97
N ASN A 252 -0.27 14.31 1.88
CA ASN A 252 0.73 14.83 0.96
C ASN A 252 1.61 15.93 1.57
N LEU A 253 2.58 16.42 0.79
CA LEU A 253 3.50 17.46 1.23
C LEU A 253 2.79 18.77 1.60
N GLN A 254 1.66 19.09 0.96
CA GLN A 254 0.91 20.30 1.29
C GLN A 254 0.24 20.16 2.66
N TRP A 255 -0.38 19.01 2.96
CA TRP A 255 -0.87 18.69 4.31
C TRP A 255 0.26 18.82 5.34
N LEU A 256 1.45 18.24 5.09
CA LEU A 256 2.58 18.34 6.00
C LEU A 256 3.03 19.79 6.23
N LYS A 257 3.15 20.58 5.16
CA LYS A 257 3.50 22.01 5.26
C LYS A 257 2.50 22.79 6.11
N GLN A 258 1.20 22.52 5.98
CA GLN A 258 0.17 23.15 6.82
C GLN A 258 0.30 22.77 8.30
N GLN A 259 0.64 21.50 8.58
CA GLN A 259 0.90 21.06 9.95
C GLN A 259 2.14 21.75 10.54
N LEU A 260 3.20 21.94 9.74
CA LEU A 260 4.44 22.59 10.16
C LEU A 260 4.34 24.12 10.27
N ALA A 261 3.56 24.78 9.41
CA ALA A 261 3.43 26.26 9.40
C ALA A 261 2.86 26.80 10.71
N ASN A 262 1.89 26.10 11.29
CA ASN A 262 1.30 26.43 12.59
C ASN A 262 2.20 26.05 13.78
N TYR A 263 3.33 25.39 13.52
CA TYR A 263 4.17 24.75 14.51
C TYR A 263 5.52 25.45 14.69
N GLN A 264 6.10 25.99 13.61
CA GLN A 264 7.33 26.78 13.63
C GLN A 264 7.27 28.03 14.53
N THR A 265 6.06 28.50 14.85
CA THR A 265 5.85 29.63 15.76
C THR A 265 5.85 29.25 17.24
N LEU A 266 5.78 27.95 17.57
CA LEU A 266 5.55 27.46 18.94
C LEU A 266 6.78 26.80 19.59
N ILE A 267 7.80 26.39 18.82
CA ILE A 267 8.95 25.60 19.29
C ILE A 267 10.22 26.08 18.56
N PRO A 268 11.44 25.96 19.16
CA PRO A 268 12.71 26.13 18.45
C PRO A 268 12.71 25.46 17.07
N ALA A 269 13.46 26.03 16.13
CA ALA A 269 13.57 25.52 14.76
C ALA A 269 13.91 24.02 14.75
N LEU A 270 12.95 23.18 14.35
CA LEU A 270 13.18 21.76 14.13
C LEU A 270 14.12 21.59 12.94
N SER A 271 15.11 20.71 13.08
CA SER A 271 15.90 20.32 11.91
C SER A 271 15.03 19.52 10.95
N PRO A 272 15.33 19.54 9.64
CA PRO A 272 14.68 18.64 8.68
C PRO A 272 14.75 17.16 9.08
N GLN A 273 15.86 16.74 9.69
CA GLN A 273 16.05 15.38 10.22
C GLN A 273 15.08 15.07 11.36
N ASP A 274 14.83 16.01 12.30
CA ASP A 274 13.85 15.79 13.37
C ASP A 274 12.43 15.62 12.82
N VAL A 275 12.08 16.37 11.78
CA VAL A 275 10.79 16.19 11.08
C VAL A 275 10.75 14.81 10.42
N GLN A 276 11.81 14.38 9.73
CA GLN A 276 11.87 13.05 9.12
C GLN A 276 11.75 11.94 10.18
N ALA A 277 12.47 12.04 11.30
CA ALA A 277 12.37 11.11 12.42
C ALA A 277 10.94 11.06 12.98
N THR A 278 10.29 12.21 13.10
CA THR A 278 8.90 12.32 13.56
C THR A 278 7.92 11.66 12.58
N LEU A 279 8.17 11.75 11.27
CA LEU A 279 7.36 11.08 10.25
C LEU A 279 7.53 9.56 10.26
N VAL A 280 8.73 9.04 10.55
CA VAL A 280 8.94 7.60 10.77
C VAL A 280 8.09 7.12 11.94
N GLU A 281 8.10 7.89 13.04
CA GLU A 281 7.29 7.61 14.23
C GLU A 281 5.78 7.71 13.96
N LEU A 282 5.34 8.69 13.14
CA LEU A 282 3.94 8.81 12.73
C LEU A 282 3.45 7.54 12.03
N THR A 283 4.23 7.03 11.09
CA THR A 283 3.90 5.80 10.34
C THR A 283 3.87 4.59 11.26
N SER A 284 4.90 4.37 12.09
CA SER A 284 4.97 3.21 12.98
C SER A 284 3.87 3.22 14.05
N VAL A 285 3.64 4.36 14.71
CA VAL A 285 2.63 4.51 15.77
C VAL A 285 1.21 4.42 15.20
N SER A 286 0.92 5.03 14.05
CA SER A 286 -0.42 4.96 13.46
C SER A 286 -0.79 3.53 13.04
N ILE A 287 0.15 2.75 12.49
CA ILE A 287 -0.03 1.31 12.20
C ILE A 287 -0.35 0.55 13.48
N ALA A 288 0.50 0.66 14.51
CA ALA A 288 0.35 -0.08 15.76
C ALA A 288 -0.96 0.26 16.48
N GLN A 289 -1.32 1.56 16.56
CA GLN A 289 -2.56 2.01 17.19
C GLN A 289 -3.81 1.57 16.43
N ALA A 290 -3.76 1.54 15.10
CA ALA A 290 -4.90 1.10 14.29
C ALA A 290 -5.15 -0.40 14.46
N ILE A 291 -4.09 -1.22 14.47
CA ILE A 291 -4.19 -2.66 14.76
C ILE A 291 -4.70 -2.88 16.18
N ALA A 292 -4.06 -2.28 17.20
CA ALA A 292 -4.45 -2.47 18.60
C ALA A 292 -5.93 -2.11 18.85
N ARG A 293 -6.40 -0.98 18.32
CA ARG A 293 -7.82 -0.59 18.43
C ARG A 293 -8.75 -1.56 17.74
N HIS A 294 -8.38 -2.06 16.57
CA HIS A 294 -9.20 -3.05 15.86
C HIS A 294 -9.31 -4.35 16.67
N LEU A 295 -8.20 -4.83 17.23
CA LEU A 295 -8.15 -6.06 18.00
C LEU A 295 -8.85 -5.94 19.37
N ALA A 296 -8.94 -4.73 19.93
CA ALA A 296 -9.63 -4.46 21.19
C ALA A 296 -11.16 -4.31 21.04
N SER A 297 -11.68 -4.16 19.82
CA SER A 297 -13.11 -4.02 19.57
C SER A 297 -13.86 -5.30 19.97
N PRO A 298 -14.94 -5.24 20.78
CA PRO A 298 -15.71 -6.42 21.19
C PRO A 298 -16.28 -7.23 20.02
N GLU A 299 -16.56 -6.56 18.90
CA GLU A 299 -17.07 -7.18 17.68
C GLU A 299 -15.98 -7.93 16.88
N HIS A 300 -14.71 -7.74 17.22
CA HIS A 300 -13.55 -8.23 16.45
C HIS A 300 -12.55 -9.00 17.32
N GLY A 301 -12.71 -8.95 18.63
CA GLY A 301 -11.93 -9.65 19.65
C GLY A 301 -12.44 -11.05 19.96
N GLU A 302 -13.08 -11.74 19.01
CA GLU A 302 -13.47 -13.14 19.21
C GLU A 302 -12.22 -13.99 19.46
N ARG A 303 -12.08 -14.46 20.71
CA ARG A 303 -11.09 -15.48 21.05
C ARG A 303 -11.59 -16.82 20.57
N SER A 304 -11.01 -17.34 19.50
CA SER A 304 -11.38 -18.67 18.99
C SER A 304 -10.96 -19.76 19.98
N ASP A 305 -11.59 -20.94 19.85
CA ASP A 305 -11.18 -22.15 20.60
C ASP A 305 -9.69 -22.47 20.40
N HIS A 306 -9.12 -22.09 19.24
CA HIS A 306 -7.70 -22.20 18.94
C HIS A 306 -6.84 -21.28 19.83
N GLU A 307 -7.26 -20.03 20.06
CA GLU A 307 -6.59 -19.13 21.01
C GLU A 307 -6.72 -19.60 22.48
N GLN A 308 -7.78 -20.34 22.81
CA GLN A 308 -8.01 -20.90 24.15
C GLN A 308 -7.22 -22.22 24.37
N GLN A 309 -7.11 -23.07 23.34
CA GLN A 309 -6.42 -24.36 23.38
C GLN A 309 -4.90 -24.26 23.42
N LEU A 310 -4.31 -23.16 22.94
CA LEU A 310 -2.85 -22.97 22.92
C LEU A 310 -2.20 -22.85 24.32
N GLY A 311 -2.99 -22.73 25.39
CA GLY A 311 -2.52 -22.76 26.78
C GLY A 311 -1.68 -21.54 27.16
N GLN A 312 -1.68 -21.18 28.45
CA GLN A 312 -0.93 -20.01 28.96
C GLN A 312 0.61 -20.16 28.88
N ALA A 313 1.12 -21.35 28.56
CA ALA A 313 2.55 -21.68 28.63
C ALA A 313 3.33 -21.35 27.34
N ASN A 314 2.65 -21.16 26.21
CA ASN A 314 3.24 -20.66 24.97
C ASN A 314 2.53 -19.36 24.61
N GLN A 315 3.17 -18.22 24.87
CA GLN A 315 2.66 -16.89 24.56
C GLN A 315 1.96 -16.88 23.19
N HIS A 316 0.72 -16.40 23.16
CA HIS A 316 -0.09 -16.14 21.98
C HIS A 316 0.70 -15.31 20.96
N LYS A 317 1.48 -15.95 20.09
CA LYS A 317 2.34 -15.22 19.17
C LYS A 317 1.47 -14.63 18.07
N CYS A 318 1.25 -13.32 18.13
CA CYS A 318 0.79 -12.56 16.99
C CYS A 318 1.95 -12.47 15.99
N GLU A 319 1.74 -12.99 14.79
CA GLU A 319 2.72 -12.90 13.72
C GLU A 319 2.39 -11.71 12.81
N TRP A 320 3.39 -10.86 12.61
CA TRP A 320 3.28 -9.66 11.79
C TRP A 320 4.11 -9.88 10.52
N ILE A 321 3.43 -10.00 9.38
CA ILE A 321 4.07 -10.17 8.07
C ILE A 321 4.12 -8.81 7.40
N ILE A 322 5.32 -8.29 7.14
CA ILE A 322 5.50 -6.95 6.56
C ILE A 322 5.91 -7.07 5.09
N CYS A 323 5.28 -6.29 4.23
CA CYS A 323 5.57 -6.17 2.80
C CYS A 323 5.51 -4.69 2.34
N GLY A 324 5.79 -4.45 1.05
CA GLY A 324 5.88 -3.11 0.47
C GLY A 324 7.25 -2.45 0.68
N GLY A 325 7.50 -1.31 0.03
CA GLY A 325 8.82 -0.67 0.03
C GLY A 325 9.33 -0.24 1.41
N GLY A 326 8.43 -0.01 2.38
CA GLY A 326 8.81 0.33 3.75
C GLY A 326 9.61 -0.76 4.49
N VAL A 327 9.67 -2.00 3.98
CA VAL A 327 10.56 -3.04 4.51
C VAL A 327 12.04 -2.69 4.37
N HIS A 328 12.39 -1.73 3.50
CA HIS A 328 13.75 -1.26 3.34
C HIS A 328 14.10 -0.11 4.29
N ASN A 329 13.17 0.40 5.08
CA ASN A 329 13.45 1.44 6.08
C ASN A 329 13.73 0.76 7.44
N ALA A 330 15.01 0.61 7.78
CA ALA A 330 15.42 -0.10 8.99
C ALA A 330 14.94 0.60 10.27
N ALA A 331 14.96 1.94 10.30
CA ALA A 331 14.47 2.73 11.43
C ALA A 331 12.98 2.50 11.68
N LEU A 332 12.18 2.49 10.61
CA LEU A 332 10.74 2.22 10.67
C LEU A 332 10.47 0.79 11.19
N LEU A 333 11.16 -0.21 10.65
CA LEU A 333 10.99 -1.60 11.09
C LEU A 333 11.39 -1.80 12.55
N GLN A 334 12.47 -1.15 13.01
CA GLN A 334 12.89 -1.20 14.41
C GLN A 334 11.83 -0.59 15.33
N GLN A 335 11.24 0.54 14.94
CA GLN A 335 10.15 1.17 15.72
C GLN A 335 8.90 0.30 15.75
N LEU A 336 8.48 -0.25 14.61
CA LEU A 336 7.37 -1.20 14.58
C LEU A 336 7.66 -2.40 15.49
N GLN A 337 8.85 -2.99 15.41
CA GLN A 337 9.22 -4.12 16.26
C GLN A 337 9.12 -3.76 17.74
N SER A 338 9.57 -2.58 18.16
CA SER A 338 9.44 -2.12 19.54
C SER A 338 7.98 -2.02 19.97
N LEU A 339 7.13 -1.36 19.17
CA LEU A 339 5.71 -1.15 19.47
C LEU A 339 4.89 -2.45 19.46
N CYS A 340 5.36 -3.46 18.72
CA CYS A 340 4.68 -4.76 18.59
C CYS A 340 5.17 -5.79 19.61
N SER A 341 6.38 -5.64 20.15
CA SER A 341 6.90 -6.54 21.19
C SER A 341 6.16 -6.40 22.52
N ASP A 342 5.45 -5.29 22.68
CA ASP A 342 4.58 -5.00 23.83
C ASP A 342 3.15 -5.56 23.69
N GLN A 343 2.84 -6.28 22.58
CA GLN A 343 1.51 -6.84 22.25
C GLN A 343 1.53 -8.36 22.11
#